data_AF-A0AAW9NS15-F1
#
_entry.id   AF-A0AAW9NS15-F1
#
_cell.length_a   1.000
_cell.length_b   1.000
_cell.length_c   1.000
_cell.angle_alpha   90.00
_cell.angle_beta   90.00
_cell.angle_gamma   90.00
#
_symmetry.space_group_name_H-M   'P 1'
#
loop_
_entity.id
_entity.type
_entity.pdbx_description
1 polymer ?
#
loop_
_entity_poly.entity_id
_entity_poly.type
_entity_poly.pdbx_seq_one_letter_code
_entity_poly.pdbx_strand_id
1 'polypeptide(L)'
;MTNIIDFIARHEQKELTKLQRSVEGSYYKFGELQQFVDEQQLQIKDHTLFLGFLLYLQERKMDALMIFKDVFTMPRHKFEHVYNMKWWSVAQLGFTFLAILKDNEPAEYQRFFTNVE
;
A
#
# COMPACT_ATOMS: atom_id res chain seq x y z
N MET A 1 -9.74 19.89 -11.61
CA MET A 1 -8.80 18.75 -11.53
C MET A 1 -9.18 17.96 -10.28
N THR A 2 -10.04 16.97 -10.45
CA THR A 2 -10.47 16.10 -9.35
C THR A 2 -9.29 15.17 -9.06
N ASN A 3 -8.58 15.39 -7.96
CA ASN A 3 -7.42 14.60 -7.60
C ASN A 3 -7.82 13.12 -7.58
N ILE A 4 -7.10 12.26 -8.29
CA ILE A 4 -7.23 10.80 -8.16
C ILE A 4 -7.13 10.38 -6.67
N ILE A 5 -6.36 11.14 -5.88
CA ILE A 5 -6.23 11.04 -4.42
C ILE A 5 -7.55 11.31 -3.66
N ASP A 6 -8.43 12.19 -4.17
CA ASP A 6 -9.74 12.46 -3.57
C ASP A 6 -10.79 11.41 -3.95
N PHE A 7 -10.52 10.58 -4.96
CA PHE A 7 -11.41 9.49 -5.36
C PHE A 7 -11.28 8.28 -4.42
N ILE A 8 -10.04 7.94 -4.01
CA ILE A 8 -9.78 6.86 -3.04
C ILE A 8 -10.45 7.17 -1.68
N ALA A 9 -10.48 8.45 -1.29
CA ALA A 9 -10.96 8.86 0.03
C ALA A 9 -12.47 8.63 0.28
N ARG A 10 -13.30 8.43 -0.74
CA ARG A 10 -14.77 8.47 -0.57
C ARG A 10 -15.44 7.11 -0.44
N HIS A 11 -14.79 6.02 -0.83
CA HIS A 11 -15.53 4.78 -1.14
C HIS A 11 -15.41 3.65 -0.10
N GLU A 12 -14.53 3.74 0.90
CA GLU A 12 -14.16 2.57 1.72
C GLU A 12 -14.18 2.80 3.23
N GLN A 13 -15.01 3.71 3.74
CA GLN A 13 -14.97 4.12 5.14
C GLN A 13 -15.14 2.99 6.19
N LYS A 14 -15.76 1.83 5.85
CA LYS A 14 -16.13 0.79 6.84
C LYS A 14 -15.08 -0.31 7.06
N GLU A 15 -14.55 -0.94 6.01
CA GLU A 15 -13.49 -1.96 6.14
C GLU A 15 -12.15 -1.31 6.54
N LEU A 16 -11.91 -0.07 6.10
CA LEU A 16 -10.76 0.74 6.49
C LEU A 16 -10.70 1.06 8.00
N THR A 17 -11.83 1.08 8.72
CA THR A 17 -11.81 1.47 10.15
C THR A 17 -11.16 0.39 11.02
N LYS A 18 -11.25 -0.89 10.64
CA LYS A 18 -10.60 -2.00 11.36
C LYS A 18 -9.09 -1.99 11.15
N LEU A 19 -8.65 -1.83 9.90
CA LEU A 19 -7.25 -1.62 9.54
C LEU A 19 -6.70 -0.35 10.20
N GLN A 20 -7.46 0.76 10.21
CA GLN A 20 -7.05 2.00 10.87
C GLN A 20 -6.68 1.83 12.34
N ARG A 21 -7.48 1.06 13.08
CA ARG A 21 -7.25 0.86 14.52
C ARG A 21 -6.11 -0.10 14.83
N SER A 22 -5.76 -1.04 13.95
CA SER A 22 -4.65 -1.97 14.19
C SER A 22 -3.28 -1.39 13.82
N VAL A 23 -3.23 -0.24 13.16
CA VAL A 23 -2.05 0.25 12.42
C VAL A 23 -1.51 1.59 12.94
N GLU A 24 -2.29 2.35 13.70
CA GLU A 24 -1.88 3.67 14.22
C GLU A 24 -0.65 3.65 15.17
N GLY A 25 -0.10 2.47 15.51
CA GLY A 25 1.00 2.34 16.48
C GLY A 25 2.29 1.66 16.01
N SER A 26 2.35 1.01 14.85
CA SER A 26 3.36 -0.03 14.63
C SER A 26 4.06 0.08 13.28
N TYR A 27 5.39 0.11 13.30
CA TYR A 27 6.19 -0.49 12.22
C TYR A 27 5.64 -1.90 12.02
N TYR A 28 5.09 -2.19 10.86
CA TYR A 28 4.52 -3.50 10.63
C TYR A 28 5.60 -4.57 10.80
N LYS A 29 5.40 -5.50 11.75
CA LYS A 29 6.22 -6.71 11.79
C LYS A 29 5.73 -7.63 10.68
N PHE A 30 6.66 -8.31 10.01
CA PHE A 30 6.41 -9.21 8.87
C PHE A 30 5.15 -10.10 9.04
N GLY A 31 4.95 -10.69 10.22
CA GLY A 31 3.79 -11.55 10.49
C GLY A 31 2.43 -10.84 10.45
N GLU A 32 2.36 -9.56 10.82
CA GLU A 32 1.12 -8.78 10.77
C GLU A 32 0.76 -8.44 9.32
N LEU A 33 1.74 -8.07 8.48
CA LEU A 33 1.51 -7.85 7.05
C LEU A 33 1.07 -9.11 6.34
N GLN A 34 1.69 -10.25 6.66
CA GLN A 34 1.33 -11.52 6.06
C GLN A 34 -0.15 -11.85 6.30
N GLN A 35 -0.63 -11.67 7.53
CA GLN A 35 -2.03 -11.93 7.86
C GLN A 35 -2.98 -11.03 7.06
N PHE A 36 -2.67 -9.73 6.91
CA PHE A 36 -3.50 -8.83 6.11
C PHE A 36 -3.47 -9.16 4.61
N VAL A 37 -2.34 -9.57 4.06
CA VAL A 37 -2.23 -10.01 2.66
C VAL A 37 -3.03 -11.30 2.45
N ASP A 38 -3.01 -12.23 3.40
CA ASP A 38 -3.74 -13.50 3.33
C ASP A 38 -5.26 -13.29 3.46
N GLU A 39 -5.68 -12.30 4.24
CA GLU A 39 -7.10 -11.94 4.43
C GLU A 39 -7.66 -11.09 3.29
N GLN A 40 -6.81 -10.41 2.50
CA GLN A 40 -7.26 -9.62 1.36
C GLN A 40 -7.63 -10.51 0.16
N GLN A 41 -8.93 -10.66 -0.09
CA GLN A 41 -9.42 -11.06 -1.41
C GLN A 41 -9.40 -9.84 -2.35
N LEU A 42 -8.44 -9.80 -3.26
CA LEU A 42 -8.31 -8.78 -4.30
C LEU A 42 -9.61 -8.66 -5.12
N GLN A 43 -10.28 -7.51 -5.07
CA GLN A 43 -11.43 -7.25 -5.94
C GLN A 43 -10.98 -6.59 -7.25
N ILE A 44 -11.74 -6.81 -8.33
CA ILE A 44 -11.46 -6.24 -9.67
C ILE A 44 -11.28 -4.70 -9.65
N LYS A 45 -11.95 -4.01 -8.72
CA LYS A 45 -11.80 -2.56 -8.54
C LYS A 45 -10.41 -2.14 -8.03
N ASP A 46 -9.79 -2.97 -7.19
CA ASP A 46 -8.48 -2.71 -6.60
C ASP A 46 -7.40 -2.70 -7.69
N HIS A 47 -7.54 -3.58 -8.70
CA HIS A 47 -6.62 -3.65 -9.84
C HIS A 47 -6.65 -2.39 -10.73
N THR A 48 -7.82 -1.79 -10.97
CA THR A 48 -7.91 -0.58 -11.82
C THR A 48 -7.29 0.63 -11.12
N LEU A 49 -7.58 0.79 -9.82
CA LEU A 49 -6.98 1.83 -8.99
C LEU A 49 -5.46 1.64 -8.87
N PHE A 50 -5.02 0.40 -8.70
CA PHE A 50 -3.60 0.04 -8.65
C PHE A 50 -2.86 0.42 -9.93
N LEU A 51 -3.38 0.05 -11.11
CA LEU A 51 -2.77 0.42 -12.39
C LEU A 51 -2.75 1.93 -12.61
N GLY A 52 -3.83 2.64 -12.25
CA GLY A 52 -3.88 4.10 -12.31
C GLY A 52 -2.84 4.77 -11.40
N PHE A 53 -2.60 4.20 -10.22
CA PHE A 53 -1.57 4.68 -9.31
C PHE A 53 -0.16 4.43 -9.83
N LEU A 54 0.12 3.25 -10.39
CA LEU A 54 1.42 2.97 -11.01
C LEU A 54 1.73 3.94 -12.16
N LEU A 55 0.73 4.23 -13.01
CA LEU A 55 0.87 5.22 -14.08
C LEU A 55 1.19 6.62 -13.51
N TYR A 56 0.47 7.03 -12.45
CA TYR A 56 0.71 8.30 -11.76
C TYR A 56 2.14 8.40 -11.21
N LEU A 57 2.68 7.33 -10.63
CA LEU A 57 4.07 7.29 -10.15
C LEU A 57 5.08 7.36 -11.31
N GLN A 58 4.82 6.64 -12.39
CA GLN A 58 5.65 6.64 -13.58
C GLN A 58 5.74 8.04 -14.21
N GLU A 59 4.61 8.74 -14.37
CA GLU A 59 4.57 10.11 -14.89
C GLU A 59 5.40 11.08 -14.04
N ARG A 60 5.48 10.83 -12.74
CA ARG A 60 6.26 11.62 -11.78
C ARG A 60 7.69 11.14 -11.59
N LYS A 61 8.12 10.11 -12.35
CA LYS A 61 9.44 9.47 -12.21
C LYS A 61 9.73 8.99 -10.78
N MET A 62 8.69 8.53 -10.09
CA MET A 62 8.78 7.98 -8.75
C MET A 62 8.90 6.45 -8.81
N ASP A 63 9.77 5.89 -7.97
CA ASP A 63 9.92 4.45 -7.85
C ASP A 63 8.78 3.87 -6.99
N ALA A 64 7.91 3.08 -7.64
CA ALA A 64 6.79 2.43 -6.97
C ALA A 64 7.24 1.45 -5.89
N LEU A 65 8.33 0.70 -6.13
CA LEU A 65 8.84 -0.25 -5.15
C LEU A 65 9.33 0.49 -3.89
N MET A 66 10.01 1.63 -4.08
CA MET A 66 10.46 2.47 -2.97
C MET A 66 9.27 3.02 -2.18
N ILE A 67 8.24 3.52 -2.85
CA ILE A 67 7.04 4.03 -2.20
C ILE A 67 6.29 2.93 -1.42
N PHE A 68 6.14 1.74 -2.00
CA PHE A 68 5.50 0.62 -1.32
C PHE A 68 6.34 0.09 -0.15
N LYS A 69 7.67 0.17 -0.21
CA LYS A 69 8.49 -0.11 0.98
C LYS A 69 8.27 0.94 2.05
N ASP A 70 8.39 2.21 1.67
CA ASP A 70 8.31 3.33 2.61
C ASP A 70 6.95 3.44 3.30
N VAL A 71 5.86 3.06 2.63
CA VAL A 71 4.53 3.06 3.28
C VAL A 71 4.45 2.05 4.42
N PHE A 72 5.21 0.95 4.37
CA PHE A 72 5.24 -0.07 5.43
C PHE A 72 6.38 0.12 6.44
N THR A 73 7.42 0.88 6.10
CA THR A 73 8.62 1.05 6.96
C THR A 73 8.72 2.43 7.61
N MET A 74 8.08 3.47 7.06
CA MET A 74 8.13 4.81 7.63
C MET A 74 6.94 5.10 8.56
N PRO A 75 7.14 5.93 9.60
CA PRO A 75 6.02 6.51 10.33
C PRO A 75 5.09 7.28 9.40
N ARG A 76 3.78 7.13 9.59
CA ARG A 76 2.73 7.79 8.77
C ARG A 76 3.01 9.26 8.50
N HIS A 77 3.27 10.05 9.54
CA HIS A 77 3.50 11.50 9.40
C HIS A 77 4.72 11.81 8.52
N LYS A 78 5.76 10.98 8.59
CA LYS A 78 6.97 11.12 7.78
C LYS A 78 6.68 10.77 6.33
N PHE A 79 5.98 9.67 6.08
CA PHE A 79 5.57 9.27 4.74
C PHE A 79 4.70 10.34 4.07
N GLU A 80 3.66 10.81 4.75
CA GLU A 80 2.74 11.83 4.22
C GLU A 80 3.48 13.14 3.92
N HIS A 81 4.48 13.49 4.74
CA HIS A 81 5.32 14.66 4.49
C HIS A 81 6.26 14.50 3.30
N VAL A 82 6.94 13.35 3.18
CA VAL A 82 7.93 13.09 2.10
C VAL A 82 7.24 12.97 0.73
N TYR A 83 6.14 12.23 0.67
CA TYR A 83 5.49 11.89 -0.61
C TYR A 83 4.31 12.80 -0.95
N ASN A 84 3.81 13.59 0.01
CA ASN A 84 2.56 14.35 -0.13
C ASN A 84 1.39 13.48 -0.62
N MET A 85 1.32 12.26 -0.09
CA MET A 85 0.28 11.27 -0.39
C MET A 85 -0.40 10.85 0.90
N LYS A 86 -1.69 10.52 0.84
CA LYS A 86 -2.40 9.96 1.99
C LYS A 86 -1.88 8.55 2.25
N TRP A 87 -1.22 8.34 3.39
CA TRP A 87 -0.58 7.07 3.75
C TRP A 87 -1.53 5.89 3.58
N TRP A 88 -2.78 6.04 4.06
CA TRP A 88 -3.81 5.01 3.99
C TRP A 88 -4.12 4.54 2.57
N SER A 89 -4.27 5.47 1.64
CA SER A 89 -4.55 5.15 0.24
C SER A 89 -3.40 4.38 -0.40
N VAL A 90 -2.16 4.74 -0.06
CA VAL A 90 -0.99 4.05 -0.60
C VAL A 90 -0.79 2.69 0.06
N ALA A 91 -1.08 2.55 1.36
CA ALA A 91 -0.98 1.29 2.08
C ALA A 91 -1.92 0.22 1.49
N GLN A 92 -3.15 0.60 1.14
CA GLN A 92 -4.09 -0.29 0.45
C GLN A 92 -3.55 -0.79 -0.89
N LEU A 93 -3.00 0.12 -1.69
CA LEU A 93 -2.38 -0.23 -2.97
C LEU A 93 -1.10 -1.06 -2.79
N GLY A 94 -0.39 -0.84 -1.68
CA GLY A 94 0.73 -1.67 -1.25
C GLY A 94 0.29 -3.09 -0.89
N PHE A 95 -0.86 -3.27 -0.21
CA PHE A 95 -1.42 -4.60 0.02
C PHE A 95 -1.81 -5.28 -1.29
N THR A 96 -2.40 -4.54 -2.23
CA THR A 96 -2.68 -5.05 -3.58
C THR A 96 -1.40 -5.52 -4.28
N PHE A 97 -0.34 -4.72 -4.24
CA PHE A 97 0.97 -5.08 -4.77
C PHE A 97 1.52 -6.36 -4.12
N LEU A 98 1.47 -6.45 -2.79
CA LEU A 98 1.96 -7.59 -2.04
C LEU A 98 1.19 -8.88 -2.36
N ALA A 99 -0.13 -8.80 -2.49
CA ALA A 99 -0.96 -9.94 -2.88
C ALA A 99 -0.61 -10.42 -4.30
N ILE A 100 -0.49 -9.51 -5.27
CA ILE A 100 -0.05 -9.84 -6.64
C ILE A 100 1.35 -10.48 -6.62
N LEU A 101 2.29 -9.89 -5.87
CA LEU A 101 3.66 -10.36 -5.79
C LEU A 101 3.73 -11.76 -5.16
N LYS A 102 2.93 -12.03 -4.13
CA LYS A 102 2.83 -13.35 -3.48
C LYS A 102 2.34 -14.42 -4.46
N ASP A 103 1.32 -14.11 -5.26
CA ASP A 103 0.69 -15.06 -6.16
C ASP A 103 1.53 -15.35 -7.42
N ASN A 104 2.27 -14.36 -7.90
CA ASN A 104 2.99 -14.45 -9.17
C ASN A 104 4.51 -14.65 -9.01
N GLU A 105 5.12 -14.05 -7.99
CA GLU A 105 6.57 -14.06 -7.76
C GLU A 105 6.91 -14.25 -6.27
N PRO A 106 6.64 -15.44 -5.70
CA PRO A 106 6.77 -15.67 -4.25
C PRO A 106 8.19 -15.48 -3.71
N ALA A 107 9.22 -15.64 -4.54
CA ALA A 107 10.60 -15.36 -4.16
C ALA A 107 10.87 -13.87 -3.98
N GLU A 108 10.33 -13.01 -4.86
CA GLU A 108 10.43 -11.56 -4.74
C GLU A 108 9.56 -11.04 -3.59
N TYR A 109 8.42 -11.68 -3.34
CA TYR A 109 7.61 -11.41 -2.16
C TYR A 109 8.40 -11.59 -0.87
N GLN A 110 9.16 -12.68 -0.72
CA GLN A 110 10.02 -12.87 0.46
C GLN A 110 11.12 -11.79 0.54
N ARG A 111 11.77 -11.49 -0.58
CA ARG A 111 12.84 -10.46 -0.67
C ARG A 111 12.35 -9.06 -0.34
N PHE A 112 11.07 -8.76 -0.59
CA PHE A 112 10.46 -7.47 -0.23
C PHE A 112 10.63 -7.17 1.26
N PHE A 113 10.51 -8.19 2.11
CA PHE A 113 10.62 -8.06 3.56
C PHE A 113 12.02 -8.32 4.12
N THR A 114 12.90 -8.99 3.36
CA THR A 114 14.26 -9.30 3.84
C THR A 114 15.19 -8.09 3.76
N ASN A 115 14.90 -7.13 2.89
CA ASN A 115 15.68 -5.90 2.71
C ASN A 115 15.20 -4.74 3.62
N VAL A 116 14.49 -5.05 4.71
CA VAL A 116 14.11 -4.09 5.75
C VAL A 116 15.10 -4.26 6.91
N GLU A 117 16.36 -3.92 6.65
CA GLU A 117 17.40 -3.70 7.68
C GLU A 117 17.74 -2.22 7.77
#